data_AF-A0A525CEM0-F1
#
_entry.id   AF-A0A525CEM0-F1
#
_cell.length_a   1.000
_cell.length_b   1.000
_cell.length_c   1.000
_cell.angle_alpha   90.00
_cell.angle_beta   90.00
_cell.angle_gamma   90.00
#
_symmetry.space_group_name_H-M   'P 1'
#
loop_
_entity.id
_entity.type
_entity.pdbx_description
1 polymer ?
#
loop_
_entity_poly.entity_id
_entity_poly.type
_entity_poly.pdbx_seq_one_letter_code
_entity_poly.pdbx_strand_id
1 'polypeptide(L)'
;MPIFSTSSTQAAICFRRLLAGLVLASAVAAFAGPHNPALAQDMPGFNLPGGDYYHFQMTDLHSSRWPGDDWQDYVSFCTAMCDDDPYCKAMTVVPAGLQADYPVCWLKAGGYGVAADPRMHSWVDPQYGASQGSYFREAYHHSVEFGPGQDAAQCRALCQSDSQCKAFTYWEPGSFADSGVCQLLHQEPSRMVSELYCHSGLIHERVTSPDESLHLTHDPLHASEVTPSSSRMDGVNLPGLDYTNFEVEVGDYRVCQHACGDDPRCRAYTYVRPGVQGVLGRCWLKHGVPASIWNPHTVSGVLR
;
A
#
# COMPACT_ATOMS: atom_id res chain seq x y z
N MET A 1 -83.22 8.68 -21.87
CA MET A 1 -81.87 8.53 -22.47
C MET A 1 -81.43 9.90 -22.97
N PRO A 2 -80.15 10.30 -22.89
CA PRO A 2 -78.91 9.64 -22.41
C PRO A 2 -78.48 10.21 -21.01
N ILE A 3 -77.61 9.65 -20.15
CA ILE A 3 -76.34 8.88 -20.14
C ILE A 3 -75.04 9.73 -20.26
N PHE A 4 -74.34 9.81 -19.10
CA PHE A 4 -72.90 9.95 -18.77
C PHE A 4 -71.84 10.46 -19.77
N SER A 5 -70.89 11.28 -19.27
CA SER A 5 -69.44 11.02 -19.44
C SER A 5 -68.52 11.82 -18.48
N THR A 6 -67.68 11.06 -17.75
CA THR A 6 -66.28 11.21 -17.20
C THR A 6 -65.62 12.60 -16.98
N SER A 7 -65.10 12.94 -15.77
CA SER A 7 -63.77 12.68 -15.12
C SER A 7 -62.85 13.93 -15.15
N SER A 8 -62.62 14.66 -14.03
CA SER A 8 -61.54 14.53 -13.00
C SER A 8 -60.14 14.99 -13.50
N THR A 9 -59.28 15.79 -12.86
CA THR A 9 -59.17 16.41 -11.51
C THR A 9 -57.94 17.37 -11.48
N GLN A 10 -57.89 18.22 -10.44
CA GLN A 10 -56.73 18.91 -9.80
C GLN A 10 -56.53 20.42 -10.08
N ALA A 11 -56.73 21.25 -9.03
CA ALA A 11 -55.81 22.32 -8.60
C ALA A 11 -56.24 22.96 -7.25
N ALA A 12 -55.24 23.16 -6.38
CA ALA A 12 -54.97 24.33 -5.53
C ALA A 12 -55.77 24.63 -4.22
N ILE A 13 -54.99 24.52 -3.12
CA ILE A 13 -54.79 25.49 -2.01
C ILE A 13 -55.90 25.67 -0.97
N CYS A 14 -55.59 25.31 0.28
CA CYS A 14 -56.18 25.97 1.45
C CYS A 14 -55.15 26.11 2.59
N PHE A 15 -54.85 27.37 2.95
CA PHE A 15 -53.99 27.78 4.05
C PHE A 15 -54.64 27.49 5.41
N ARG A 16 -53.91 26.91 6.36
CA ARG A 16 -54.21 27.00 7.79
C ARG A 16 -52.98 27.39 8.59
N ARG A 17 -53.15 28.44 9.41
CA ARG A 17 -52.19 28.96 10.38
C ARG A 17 -52.01 27.94 11.52
N LEU A 18 -50.76 27.64 11.89
CA LEU A 18 -50.42 26.92 13.11
C LEU A 18 -49.44 27.75 13.95
N LEU A 19 -49.75 27.76 15.25
CA LEU A 19 -49.08 28.50 16.32
C LEU A 19 -47.72 27.89 16.68
N ALA A 20 -46.90 28.72 17.33
CA ALA A 20 -45.55 28.51 17.79
C ALA A 20 -45.32 27.23 18.61
N GLY A 21 -44.22 26.54 18.29
CA GLY A 21 -43.52 25.60 19.17
C GLY A 21 -42.03 25.72 18.88
N LEU A 22 -41.30 26.41 19.76
CA LEU A 22 -39.82 26.45 19.74
C LEU A 22 -39.31 25.06 20.09
N VAL A 23 -39.02 24.25 19.07
CA VAL A 23 -38.21 23.05 19.25
C VAL A 23 -36.76 23.52 19.30
N LEU A 24 -36.19 23.56 20.51
CA LEU A 24 -34.75 23.56 20.69
C LEU A 24 -34.23 22.29 20.02
N ALA A 25 -33.75 22.42 18.79
CA ALA A 25 -32.93 21.39 18.17
C ALA A 25 -31.63 21.32 18.98
N SER A 26 -31.62 20.46 19.99
CA SER A 26 -30.39 19.99 20.60
C SER A 26 -29.60 19.35 19.47
N ALA A 27 -28.62 20.07 18.94
CA ALA A 27 -27.58 19.50 18.11
C ALA A 27 -26.86 18.48 18.99
N VAL A 28 -27.33 17.22 18.93
CA VAL A 28 -26.48 16.10 19.27
C VAL A 28 -25.38 16.18 18.24
N ALA A 29 -24.25 16.78 18.63
CA ALA A 29 -23.00 16.54 17.95
C ALA A 29 -22.86 15.02 17.96
N ALA A 30 -23.10 14.41 16.80
CA ALA A 30 -22.63 13.07 16.55
C ALA A 30 -21.12 13.19 16.76
N PHE A 31 -20.66 12.77 17.94
CA PHE A 31 -19.26 12.40 18.10
C PHE A 31 -19.08 11.26 17.11
N ALA A 32 -18.61 11.61 15.91
CA ALA A 32 -17.85 10.68 15.11
C ALA A 32 -16.77 10.18 16.09
N GLY A 33 -16.92 8.94 16.55
CA GLY A 33 -15.83 8.24 17.22
C GLY A 33 -14.60 8.31 16.31
N PRO A 34 -13.39 8.03 16.82
CA PRO A 34 -12.23 7.90 15.94
C PRO A 34 -12.66 6.95 14.81
N HIS A 35 -12.76 7.49 13.60
CA HIS A 35 -12.89 6.66 12.42
C HIS A 35 -11.73 5.70 12.52
N ASN A 36 -11.99 4.41 12.79
CA ASN A 36 -10.98 3.40 12.54
C ASN A 36 -10.70 3.55 11.05
N PRO A 37 -9.53 4.04 10.64
CA PRO A 37 -9.24 4.14 9.23
C PRO A 37 -9.27 2.70 8.73
N ALA A 38 -10.33 2.36 8.00
CA ALA A 38 -10.47 1.11 7.26
C ALA A 38 -9.14 0.92 6.53
N LEU A 39 -8.32 -0.04 6.99
CA LEU A 39 -6.85 -0.09 6.81
C LEU A 39 -6.42 0.51 5.49
N ALA A 40 -6.29 1.84 5.55
CA ALA A 40 -5.90 2.65 4.44
C ALA A 40 -4.43 2.32 4.26
N GLN A 41 -4.02 2.37 3.00
CA GLN A 41 -2.61 2.37 2.65
C GLN A 41 -1.81 3.26 3.61
N ASP A 42 -2.39 4.38 4.04
CA ASP A 42 -1.84 5.33 5.00
C ASP A 42 -2.44 5.16 6.42
N MET A 43 -1.61 4.90 7.43
CA MET A 43 -2.01 4.65 8.83
C MET A 43 -1.36 5.65 9.82
N PRO A 44 -1.80 6.92 9.84
CA PRO A 44 -1.33 7.89 10.82
C PRO A 44 -1.77 7.50 12.23
N GLY A 45 -0.87 7.61 13.20
CA GLY A 45 -1.15 7.29 14.60
C GLY A 45 -1.12 5.79 14.92
N PHE A 46 -0.52 4.97 14.05
CA PHE A 46 -0.34 3.55 14.26
C PHE A 46 1.12 3.13 14.12
N ASN A 47 1.51 2.19 14.97
CA ASN A 47 2.74 1.42 14.90
C ASN A 47 2.40 -0.01 14.44
N LEU A 48 3.25 -0.59 13.60
CA LEU A 48 3.16 -1.99 13.21
C LEU A 48 4.30 -2.78 13.86
N PRO A 49 4.20 -3.20 15.14
CA PRO A 49 5.32 -3.85 15.81
C PRO A 49 5.65 -5.22 15.22
N GLY A 50 6.94 -5.47 14.99
CA GLY A 50 7.46 -6.73 14.45
C GLY A 50 7.51 -6.74 12.92
N GLY A 51 7.93 -7.88 12.35
CA GLY A 51 7.99 -8.05 10.90
C GLY A 51 9.09 -7.28 10.18
N ASP A 52 9.92 -6.55 10.92
CA ASP A 52 11.00 -5.72 10.40
C ASP A 52 12.11 -6.57 9.77
N TYR A 53 12.52 -6.22 8.55
CA TYR A 53 13.69 -6.81 7.89
C TYR A 53 14.76 -5.79 7.55
N TYR A 54 14.39 -4.51 7.47
CA TYR A 54 15.33 -3.43 7.20
C TYR A 54 14.86 -2.13 7.85
N HIS A 55 15.81 -1.32 8.30
CA HIS A 55 15.54 0.04 8.75
C HIS A 55 16.71 0.95 8.42
N PHE A 56 16.42 2.23 8.28
CA PHE A 56 17.45 3.24 8.05
C PHE A 56 17.04 4.58 8.64
N GLN A 57 18.06 5.33 9.06
CA GLN A 57 17.89 6.69 9.56
C GLN A 57 17.73 7.64 8.38
N MET A 58 16.80 8.59 8.49
CA MET A 58 16.53 9.59 7.46
C MET A 58 17.25 10.90 7.83
N THR A 59 18.57 10.83 7.95
CA THR A 59 19.45 11.98 8.22
C THR A 59 19.68 12.79 6.95
N ASP A 60 19.68 14.12 7.04
CA ASP A 60 20.03 15.02 5.93
C ASP A 60 19.21 14.76 4.64
N LEU A 61 17.93 14.40 4.79
CA LEU A 61 17.02 14.23 3.67
C LEU A 61 16.75 15.59 3.03
N HIS A 62 17.51 15.94 1.99
CA HIS A 62 17.39 17.21 1.27
C HIS A 62 17.49 16.98 -0.25
N SER A 63 16.56 16.20 -0.81
CA SER A 63 16.48 15.98 -2.25
C SER A 63 15.47 16.92 -2.90
N SER A 64 15.52 17.02 -4.23
CA SER A 64 14.56 17.81 -4.99
C SER A 64 13.12 17.34 -4.80
N ARG A 65 12.96 16.02 -4.59
CA ARG A 65 11.68 15.34 -4.42
C ARG A 65 11.23 15.29 -2.96
N TRP A 66 12.18 15.20 -2.03
CA TRP A 66 11.94 15.04 -0.58
C TRP A 66 12.81 16.06 0.18
N PRO A 67 12.31 17.27 0.41
CA PRO A 67 13.07 18.34 1.05
C PRO A 67 13.41 18.07 2.52
N GLY A 68 12.63 17.21 3.18
CA GLY A 68 12.83 16.80 4.58
C GLY A 68 12.48 17.91 5.59
N ASP A 69 11.68 18.88 5.16
CA ASP A 69 11.35 20.07 5.94
C ASP A 69 10.08 19.87 6.79
N ASP A 70 9.22 18.90 6.43
CA ASP A 70 8.01 18.54 7.17
C ASP A 70 7.90 17.02 7.40
N TRP A 71 7.14 16.62 8.43
CA TRP A 71 6.87 15.23 8.78
C TRP A 71 6.37 14.40 7.60
N GLN A 72 5.52 14.99 6.76
CA GLN A 72 4.95 14.31 5.61
C GLN A 72 6.00 13.92 4.56
N ASP A 73 7.11 14.66 4.44
CA ASP A 73 8.20 14.32 3.51
C ASP A 73 8.87 13.00 3.92
N TYR A 74 9.10 12.80 5.21
CA TYR A 74 9.69 11.56 5.76
C TYR A 74 8.77 10.36 5.57
N VAL A 75 7.47 10.56 5.78
CA VAL A 75 6.46 9.53 5.53
C VAL A 75 6.44 9.14 4.06
N SER A 76 6.32 10.11 3.16
CA SER A 76 6.26 9.85 1.72
C SER A 76 7.56 9.25 1.17
N PHE A 77 8.71 9.67 1.69
CA PHE A 77 9.99 9.06 1.36
C PHE A 77 10.05 7.59 1.80
N CYS A 78 9.70 7.27 3.05
CA CYS A 78 9.67 5.89 3.54
C CYS A 78 8.64 5.03 2.80
N THR A 79 7.49 5.60 2.43
CA THR A 79 6.48 4.94 1.60
C THR A 79 7.06 4.56 0.26
N ALA A 80 7.72 5.48 -0.44
CA ALA A 80 8.36 5.19 -1.73
C ALA A 80 9.42 4.09 -1.60
N MET A 81 10.22 4.09 -0.53
CA MET A 81 11.20 3.03 -0.29
C MET A 81 10.55 1.65 -0.06
N CYS A 82 9.35 1.61 0.52
CA CYS A 82 8.61 0.37 0.68
C CYS A 82 7.95 -0.07 -0.64
N ASP A 83 7.30 0.85 -1.36
CA ASP A 83 6.60 0.59 -2.62
C ASP A 83 7.55 0.01 -3.71
N ASP A 84 8.80 0.49 -3.74
CA ASP A 84 9.81 0.02 -4.69
C ASP A 84 10.61 -1.22 -4.23
N ASP A 85 10.47 -1.62 -2.97
CA ASP A 85 11.11 -2.83 -2.45
C ASP A 85 10.17 -4.03 -2.56
N PRO A 86 10.47 -5.03 -3.41
CA PRO A 86 9.60 -6.19 -3.63
C PRO A 86 9.39 -7.06 -2.37
N TYR A 87 10.20 -6.89 -1.33
CA TYR A 87 10.02 -7.59 -0.06
C TYR A 87 9.15 -6.83 0.93
N CYS A 88 8.95 -5.52 0.74
CA CYS A 88 8.19 -4.69 1.65
C CYS A 88 6.69 -4.89 1.46
N LYS A 89 5.97 -5.05 2.57
CA LYS A 89 4.50 -5.08 2.60
C LYS A 89 3.92 -4.00 3.50
N ALA A 90 4.74 -3.46 4.39
CA ALA A 90 4.37 -2.36 5.25
C ALA A 90 5.61 -1.62 5.73
N MET A 91 5.41 -0.41 6.22
CA MET A 91 6.44 0.33 6.91
C MET A 91 5.89 1.03 8.15
N THR A 92 6.81 1.45 9.02
CA THR A 92 6.52 2.40 10.10
C THR A 92 7.62 3.45 10.13
N VAL A 93 7.24 4.72 10.09
CA VAL A 93 8.11 5.84 10.41
C VAL A 93 8.00 6.16 11.89
N VAL A 94 9.16 6.13 12.54
CA VAL A 94 9.31 6.58 13.94
C VAL A 94 9.89 7.99 13.91
N PRO A 95 9.26 8.98 14.56
CA PRO A 95 9.78 10.34 14.60
C PRO A 95 11.08 10.46 15.40
N ALA A 96 11.79 11.55 15.13
CA ALA A 96 12.97 11.93 15.90
C ALA A 96 12.67 12.03 17.42
N GLY A 97 13.68 11.75 18.24
CA GLY A 97 13.61 11.82 19.70
C GLY A 97 12.98 10.61 20.39
N LEU A 98 12.40 9.65 19.65
CA LEU A 98 11.86 8.42 20.26
C LEU A 98 12.89 7.28 20.29
N GLN A 99 13.63 7.07 19.20
CA GLN A 99 14.64 6.01 19.12
C GLN A 99 16.01 6.48 18.62
N ALA A 100 16.04 7.63 17.94
CA ALA A 100 17.23 8.28 17.44
C ALA A 100 16.96 9.79 17.35
N ASP A 101 18.00 10.59 17.18
CA ASP A 101 17.87 12.05 17.01
C ASP A 101 17.22 12.45 15.67
N TYR A 102 16.94 11.47 14.81
CA TYR A 102 16.36 11.63 13.47
C TYR A 102 15.19 10.68 13.27
N PRO A 103 14.29 10.98 12.31
CA PRO A 103 13.27 10.04 11.88
C PRO A 103 13.91 8.77 11.30
N VAL A 104 13.24 7.63 11.46
CA VAL A 104 13.73 6.34 10.97
C VAL A 104 12.59 5.60 10.29
N CYS A 105 12.89 5.05 9.13
CA CYS A 105 12.00 4.21 8.36
C CYS A 105 12.25 2.75 8.70
N TRP A 106 11.22 2.01 9.09
CA TRP A 106 11.26 0.57 9.32
C TRP A 106 10.44 -0.16 8.26
N LEU A 107 11.11 -0.90 7.38
CA LEU A 107 10.48 -1.72 6.34
C LEU A 107 10.16 -3.12 6.85
N LYS A 108 8.97 -3.62 6.49
CA LYS A 108 8.40 -4.86 7.04
C LYS A 108 8.03 -5.84 5.95
N ALA A 109 8.36 -7.11 6.18
CA ALA A 109 8.11 -8.20 5.26
C ALA A 109 6.84 -8.99 5.62
N GLY A 110 6.05 -8.56 6.60
CA GLY A 110 4.89 -9.28 7.14
C GLY A 110 5.05 -9.69 8.60
N GLY A 111 4.03 -10.32 9.21
CA GLY A 111 4.12 -10.82 10.60
C GLY A 111 4.12 -9.72 11.66
N TYR A 112 3.63 -8.53 11.32
CA TYR A 112 3.53 -7.38 12.21
C TYR A 112 2.16 -7.34 12.90
N GLY A 113 2.14 -6.86 14.15
CA GLY A 113 0.92 -6.48 14.84
C GLY A 113 0.41 -5.12 14.36
N VAL A 114 -0.73 -4.69 14.88
CA VAL A 114 -1.25 -3.32 14.73
C VAL A 114 -1.46 -2.75 16.11
N ALA A 115 -0.81 -1.63 16.42
CA ALA A 115 -0.92 -0.96 17.71
C ALA A 115 -1.15 0.54 17.49
N ALA A 116 -2.12 1.13 18.19
CA ALA A 116 -2.31 2.57 18.19
C ALA A 116 -1.13 3.25 18.91
N ASP A 117 -0.46 4.18 18.23
CA ASP A 117 0.52 5.10 18.81
C ASP A 117 0.44 6.42 18.03
N PRO A 118 -0.15 7.49 18.61
CA PRO A 118 -0.43 8.74 17.89
C PRO A 118 0.82 9.47 17.40
N ARG A 119 2.02 9.03 17.79
CA ARG A 119 3.29 9.62 17.37
C ARG A 119 3.86 8.94 16.11
N MET A 120 3.40 7.74 15.79
CA MET A 120 3.93 6.92 14.71
C MET A 120 3.10 7.10 13.45
N HIS A 121 3.70 6.85 12.30
CA HIS A 121 3.00 6.78 11.03
C HIS A 121 3.36 5.48 10.35
N SER A 122 2.37 4.66 10.03
CA SER A 122 2.59 3.41 9.30
C SER A 122 1.93 3.46 7.94
N TRP A 123 2.35 2.55 7.07
CA TRP A 123 1.76 2.38 5.75
C TRP A 123 1.75 0.90 5.42
N VAL A 124 0.72 0.44 4.73
CA VAL A 124 0.60 -0.94 4.25
C VAL A 124 0.42 -0.89 2.75
N ASP A 125 1.15 -1.75 2.04
CA ASP A 125 1.04 -1.82 0.59
C ASP A 125 -0.41 -2.13 0.20
N PRO A 126 -1.00 -1.38 -0.74
CA PRO A 126 -2.39 -1.52 -1.14
C PRO A 126 -2.81 -2.95 -1.49
N GLN A 127 -1.90 -3.80 -1.97
CA GLN A 127 -2.20 -5.20 -2.29
C GLN A 127 -2.50 -6.04 -1.03
N TYR A 128 -1.95 -5.67 0.12
CA TYR A 128 -2.16 -6.33 1.42
C TYR A 128 -3.06 -5.52 2.37
N GLY A 129 -3.29 -4.24 2.05
CA GLY A 129 -4.23 -3.34 2.73
C GLY A 129 -5.68 -3.58 2.32
N ALA A 130 -6.63 -2.93 3.00
CA ALA A 130 -8.06 -2.99 2.67
C ALA A 130 -8.49 -1.83 1.77
N SER A 131 -7.57 -1.14 1.10
CA SER A 131 -7.72 0.29 0.81
C SER A 131 -8.24 0.63 -0.59
N GLN A 132 -8.50 -0.36 -1.44
CA GLN A 132 -9.05 -0.11 -2.78
C GLN A 132 -10.50 -0.53 -2.84
N GLY A 133 -11.33 0.35 -3.42
CA GLY A 133 -12.67 0.05 -3.91
C GLY A 133 -12.60 -1.15 -4.85
N SER A 134 -12.70 -2.35 -4.30
CA SER A 134 -12.41 -3.59 -5.03
C SER A 134 -12.89 -4.83 -4.27
N TYR A 135 -13.19 -5.87 -5.05
CA TYR A 135 -13.52 -7.20 -4.55
C TYR A 135 -12.76 -8.30 -5.29
N PHE A 136 -12.59 -9.41 -4.58
CA PHE A 136 -12.14 -10.68 -5.16
C PHE A 136 -13.35 -11.46 -5.67
N ARG A 137 -13.27 -12.00 -6.90
CA ARG A 137 -14.40 -12.73 -7.52
C ARG A 137 -14.54 -14.16 -6.98
N GLU A 138 -13.50 -14.65 -6.32
CA GLU A 138 -13.41 -16.01 -5.84
C GLU A 138 -14.44 -16.30 -4.75
N ALA A 139 -14.80 -17.58 -4.62
CA ALA A 139 -15.76 -18.01 -3.61
C ALA A 139 -15.17 -17.80 -2.20
N TYR A 140 -15.95 -17.13 -1.35
CA TYR A 140 -15.68 -17.09 0.07
C TYR A 140 -16.07 -18.42 0.73
N HIS A 141 -15.36 -18.77 1.79
CA HIS A 141 -15.68 -19.94 2.62
C HIS A 141 -16.45 -19.55 3.89
N HIS A 142 -16.39 -18.28 4.28
CA HIS A 142 -17.09 -17.74 5.43
C HIS A 142 -17.60 -16.33 5.12
N SER A 143 -18.80 -16.00 5.59
CA SER A 143 -19.43 -14.69 5.42
C SER A 143 -20.12 -14.30 6.72
N VAL A 144 -19.85 -13.08 7.20
CA VAL A 144 -20.33 -12.57 8.48
C VAL A 144 -20.96 -11.21 8.28
N GLU A 145 -22.19 -11.02 8.74
CA GLU A 145 -22.81 -9.70 8.82
C GLU A 145 -22.24 -8.92 10.00
N PHE A 146 -21.90 -7.67 9.74
CA PHE A 146 -21.27 -6.74 10.67
C PHE A 146 -22.31 -5.77 11.22
N GLY A 147 -22.25 -5.55 12.53
CA GLY A 147 -23.03 -4.53 13.21
C GLY A 147 -22.50 -3.11 12.93
N PRO A 148 -23.24 -2.08 13.40
CA PRO A 148 -22.84 -0.69 13.23
C PRO A 148 -21.44 -0.40 13.77
N GLY A 149 -20.62 0.30 13.00
CA GLY A 149 -19.27 0.71 13.39
C GLY A 149 -18.17 -0.35 13.19
N GLN A 150 -18.51 -1.53 12.67
CA GLN A 150 -17.53 -2.47 12.13
C GLN A 150 -17.28 -2.15 10.65
N ASP A 151 -16.05 -2.34 10.21
CA ASP A 151 -15.47 -1.86 8.95
C ASP A 151 -14.45 -2.87 8.38
N ALA A 152 -13.78 -2.49 7.29
CA ALA A 152 -12.82 -3.35 6.60
C ALA A 152 -11.61 -3.76 7.47
N ALA A 153 -11.19 -2.93 8.43
CA ALA A 153 -10.10 -3.24 9.34
C ALA A 153 -10.46 -4.41 10.26
N GLN A 154 -11.68 -4.42 10.83
CA GLN A 154 -12.11 -5.56 11.64
C GLN A 154 -12.38 -6.79 10.76
N CYS A 155 -12.79 -6.62 9.50
CA CYS A 155 -12.89 -7.74 8.56
C CYS A 155 -11.52 -8.38 8.28
N ARG A 156 -10.47 -7.57 8.09
CA ARG A 156 -9.10 -8.07 7.99
C ARG A 156 -8.66 -8.79 9.27
N ALA A 157 -8.93 -8.21 10.44
CA ALA A 157 -8.58 -8.84 11.71
C ALA A 157 -9.28 -10.20 11.89
N LEU A 158 -10.54 -10.30 11.47
CA LEU A 158 -11.28 -11.56 11.44
C LEU A 158 -10.59 -12.57 10.52
N CYS A 159 -10.22 -12.16 9.31
CA CYS A 159 -9.46 -13.00 8.38
C CYS A 159 -8.11 -13.43 8.98
N GLN A 160 -7.37 -12.54 9.63
CA GLN A 160 -6.11 -12.89 10.30
C GLN A 160 -6.30 -13.91 11.43
N SER A 161 -7.42 -13.86 12.15
CA SER A 161 -7.73 -14.85 13.19
C SER A 161 -8.14 -16.22 12.62
N ASP A 162 -8.66 -16.25 11.39
CA ASP A 162 -9.03 -17.48 10.70
C ASP A 162 -7.82 -18.09 9.98
N SER A 163 -7.35 -19.26 10.41
CA SER A 163 -6.14 -19.88 9.83
C SER A 163 -6.25 -20.26 8.34
N GLN A 164 -7.45 -20.38 7.79
CA GLN A 164 -7.69 -20.74 6.38
C GLN A 164 -7.82 -19.51 5.49
N CYS A 165 -8.12 -18.35 6.08
CA CYS A 165 -8.35 -17.12 5.32
C CYS A 165 -7.05 -16.54 4.74
N LYS A 166 -6.98 -16.43 3.42
CA LYS A 166 -5.87 -15.84 2.65
C LYS A 166 -6.18 -14.43 2.15
N ALA A 167 -7.46 -14.09 2.00
CA ALA A 167 -7.91 -12.78 1.56
C ALA A 167 -9.30 -12.49 2.12
N PHE A 168 -9.69 -11.22 2.15
CA PHE A 168 -11.03 -10.82 2.58
C PHE A 168 -11.61 -9.77 1.65
N THR A 169 -12.93 -9.69 1.62
CA THR A 169 -13.69 -8.59 1.03
C THR A 169 -14.71 -8.11 2.06
N TYR A 170 -14.64 -6.84 2.42
CA TYR A 170 -15.64 -6.14 3.21
C TYR A 170 -16.54 -5.33 2.29
N TRP A 171 -17.85 -5.49 2.45
CA TRP A 171 -18.88 -4.78 1.72
C TRP A 171 -19.56 -3.78 2.66
N GLU A 172 -19.63 -2.52 2.23
CA GLU A 172 -20.23 -1.46 3.05
C GLU A 172 -21.76 -1.65 3.19
N PRO A 173 -22.38 -1.16 4.28
CA PRO A 173 -23.83 -1.14 4.41
C PRO A 173 -24.51 -0.49 3.20
N GLY A 174 -25.57 -1.11 2.70
CA GLY A 174 -26.31 -0.65 1.53
C GLY A 174 -25.73 -1.08 0.17
N SER A 175 -24.59 -1.75 0.13
CA SER A 175 -24.05 -2.33 -1.11
C SER A 175 -24.90 -3.52 -1.59
N PHE A 176 -25.15 -4.50 -0.71
CA PHE A 176 -26.09 -5.59 -0.97
C PHE A 176 -26.91 -6.05 0.25
N ALA A 177 -26.57 -5.59 1.45
CA ALA A 177 -27.31 -5.84 2.68
C ALA A 177 -27.48 -4.53 3.46
N ASP A 178 -28.45 -4.48 4.37
CA ASP A 178 -28.66 -3.31 5.24
C ASP A 178 -27.49 -3.11 6.22
N SER A 179 -26.80 -4.19 6.56
CA SER A 179 -25.58 -4.27 7.36
C SER A 179 -24.33 -4.38 6.47
N GLY A 180 -23.15 -4.09 7.03
CA GLY A 180 -21.88 -4.38 6.36
C GLY A 180 -21.64 -5.89 6.33
N VAL A 181 -20.89 -6.40 5.37
CA VAL A 181 -20.64 -7.85 5.25
C VAL A 181 -19.18 -8.15 5.03
N CYS A 182 -18.61 -9.00 5.88
CA CYS A 182 -17.24 -9.47 5.77
C CYS A 182 -17.20 -10.88 5.18
N GLN A 183 -16.54 -11.02 4.04
CA GLN A 183 -16.34 -12.29 3.34
C GLN A 183 -14.88 -12.72 3.45
N LEU A 184 -14.66 -13.97 3.85
CA LEU A 184 -13.34 -14.58 4.02
C LEU A 184 -13.08 -15.58 2.89
N LEU A 185 -11.94 -15.43 2.22
CA LEU A 185 -11.54 -16.24 1.09
C LEU A 185 -10.37 -17.14 1.49
N HIS A 186 -10.45 -18.43 1.14
CA HIS A 186 -9.42 -19.42 1.48
C HIS A 186 -8.45 -19.70 0.34
N GLN A 187 -8.80 -19.29 -0.89
CA GLN A 187 -7.97 -19.41 -2.07
C GLN A 187 -7.19 -18.11 -2.29
N GLU A 188 -6.00 -18.23 -2.88
CA GLU A 188 -5.26 -17.06 -3.34
C GLU A 188 -6.04 -16.47 -4.51
N PRO A 189 -6.53 -15.23 -4.39
CA PRO A 189 -7.35 -14.66 -5.44
C PRO A 189 -6.49 -14.42 -6.68
N SER A 190 -7.02 -14.84 -7.81
CA SER A 190 -6.41 -14.73 -9.13
C SER A 190 -6.63 -13.36 -9.77
N ARG A 191 -7.67 -12.63 -9.32
CA ARG A 191 -8.03 -11.32 -9.89
C ARG A 191 -8.75 -10.43 -8.89
N MET A 192 -8.23 -9.23 -8.73
CA MET A 192 -8.92 -8.13 -8.05
C MET A 192 -9.72 -7.32 -9.08
N VAL A 193 -10.96 -6.97 -8.75
CA VAL A 193 -11.84 -6.16 -9.61
C VAL A 193 -12.16 -4.86 -8.88
N SER A 194 -11.88 -3.72 -9.51
CA SER A 194 -12.26 -2.42 -8.95
C SER A 194 -13.78 -2.24 -8.98
N GLU A 195 -14.35 -1.83 -7.86
CA GLU A 195 -15.79 -1.67 -7.63
C GLU A 195 -16.04 -0.71 -6.46
N LEU A 196 -17.14 0.05 -6.48
CA LEU A 196 -17.46 0.95 -5.38
C LEU A 196 -18.05 0.19 -4.18
N TYR A 197 -17.87 0.74 -2.97
CA TYR A 197 -18.50 0.23 -1.73
C TYR A 197 -18.05 -1.17 -1.26
N CYS A 198 -16.88 -1.62 -1.71
CA CYS A 198 -16.22 -2.81 -1.20
C CYS A 198 -14.72 -2.60 -1.05
N HIS A 199 -14.13 -3.27 -0.08
CA HIS A 199 -12.76 -3.10 0.38
C HIS A 199 -12.14 -4.47 0.54
N SER A 200 -11.07 -4.76 -0.19
CA SER A 200 -10.44 -6.08 -0.17
C SER A 200 -8.95 -5.99 0.13
N GLY A 201 -8.42 -7.07 0.68
CA GLY A 201 -7.00 -7.19 0.96
C GLY A 201 -6.53 -8.63 1.13
N LEU A 202 -5.24 -8.85 0.89
CA LEU A 202 -4.57 -10.13 1.11
C LEU A 202 -4.02 -10.24 2.54
N ILE A 203 -4.06 -11.44 3.12
CA ILE A 203 -3.34 -11.77 4.34
C ILE A 203 -1.94 -12.22 3.96
N HIS A 204 -1.01 -11.27 4.09
CA HIS A 204 0.34 -11.42 3.60
C HIS A 204 1.02 -12.75 4.04
N GLU A 205 0.87 -13.15 5.30
CA GLU A 205 1.53 -14.35 5.84
C GLU A 205 1.06 -15.67 5.19
N ARG A 206 0.01 -15.63 4.36
CA ARG A 206 -0.68 -16.81 3.82
C ARG A 206 -0.83 -16.82 2.30
N VAL A 207 -0.34 -15.78 1.63
CA VAL A 207 -0.29 -15.71 0.16
C VAL A 207 1.16 -15.87 -0.30
N THR A 208 1.37 -16.66 -1.35
CA THR A 208 2.69 -16.71 -1.99
C THR A 208 2.92 -15.36 -2.69
N SER A 209 4.12 -14.77 -2.56
CA SER A 209 4.35 -13.43 -3.12
C SER A 209 4.10 -13.45 -4.64
N PRO A 210 3.51 -12.40 -5.23
CA PRO A 210 3.18 -12.39 -6.66
C PRO A 210 4.39 -12.56 -7.61
N ASP A 211 5.62 -12.44 -7.12
CA ASP A 211 6.82 -12.46 -7.96
C ASP A 211 7.23 -13.87 -8.47
N GLU A 212 6.61 -14.96 -7.98
CA GLU A 212 6.82 -16.29 -8.56
C GLU A 212 5.78 -16.67 -9.63
N SER A 213 4.67 -15.91 -9.75
CA SER A 213 3.53 -16.30 -10.61
C SER A 213 3.04 -15.25 -11.61
N LEU A 214 3.45 -13.98 -11.52
CA LEU A 214 2.99 -12.92 -12.45
C LEU A 214 3.87 -12.68 -13.71
N HIS A 215 4.94 -13.44 -13.92
CA HIS A 215 5.80 -13.28 -15.11
C HIS A 215 5.32 -13.95 -16.40
N LEU A 216 4.06 -14.39 -16.49
CA LEU A 216 3.54 -15.02 -17.72
C LEU A 216 2.11 -14.60 -18.08
N THR A 217 1.88 -13.30 -18.31
CA THR A 217 0.96 -12.84 -19.37
C THR A 217 1.29 -11.40 -19.78
N HIS A 218 2.21 -11.22 -20.73
CA HIS A 218 2.23 -10.01 -21.55
C HIS A 218 1.38 -10.26 -22.80
N ASP A 219 0.37 -9.42 -22.99
CA ASP A 219 -0.53 -9.36 -24.16
C ASP A 219 0.26 -8.87 -25.40
N PRO A 220 0.24 -9.54 -26.57
CA PRO A 220 1.23 -9.35 -27.62
C PRO A 220 0.93 -8.19 -28.59
N LEU A 221 0.44 -7.05 -28.11
CA LEU A 221 0.12 -5.91 -29.00
C LEU A 221 0.97 -4.65 -28.81
N HIS A 222 1.87 -4.60 -27.82
CA HIS A 222 2.85 -3.52 -27.67
C HIS A 222 4.24 -4.06 -27.33
N ALA A 223 4.86 -4.77 -28.28
CA ALA A 223 6.25 -5.19 -28.20
C ALA A 223 7.15 -4.22 -28.98
N SER A 224 7.73 -3.23 -28.28
CA SER A 224 9.04 -2.69 -28.64
C SER A 224 9.60 -1.85 -27.50
N GLU A 225 10.30 -2.51 -26.59
CA GLU A 225 11.59 -2.07 -26.06
C GLU A 225 12.23 -3.29 -25.38
N VAL A 226 13.23 -3.87 -26.04
CA VAL A 226 14.04 -4.93 -25.46
C VAL A 226 14.82 -4.30 -24.31
N THR A 227 14.38 -4.55 -23.08
CA THR A 227 15.23 -4.29 -21.91
C THR A 227 16.52 -5.10 -22.07
N PRO A 228 17.70 -4.52 -21.81
CA PRO A 228 18.93 -5.28 -21.82
C PRO A 228 18.79 -6.41 -20.79
N SER A 229 18.96 -7.65 -21.25
CA SER A 229 18.92 -8.87 -20.44
C SER A 229 20.03 -8.81 -19.39
N SER A 230 19.73 -8.19 -18.24
CA SER A 230 20.60 -8.20 -17.07
C SER A 230 20.11 -9.26 -16.10
N SER A 231 21.00 -10.13 -15.62
CA SER A 231 20.67 -11.07 -14.55
C SER A 231 20.75 -10.33 -13.21
N ARG A 232 19.60 -10.01 -12.61
CA ARG A 232 19.50 -9.47 -11.25
C ARG A 232 20.08 -10.46 -10.24
N MET A 233 20.80 -9.93 -9.25
CA MET A 233 21.41 -10.69 -8.16
C MET A 233 21.12 -9.97 -6.83
N ASP A 234 20.15 -10.48 -6.08
CA ASP A 234 19.80 -9.96 -4.76
C ASP A 234 20.84 -10.36 -3.72
N GLY A 235 21.16 -9.43 -2.81
CA GLY A 235 22.12 -9.69 -1.74
C GLY A 235 23.55 -9.86 -2.24
N VAL A 236 23.88 -9.31 -3.41
CA VAL A 236 25.19 -9.45 -4.05
C VAL A 236 25.79 -8.09 -4.34
N ASN A 237 27.03 -7.91 -3.89
CA ASN A 237 27.90 -6.80 -4.28
C ASN A 237 28.97 -7.32 -5.26
N LEU A 238 29.26 -6.51 -6.28
CA LEU A 238 30.33 -6.74 -7.25
C LEU A 238 31.45 -5.72 -7.02
N PRO A 239 32.32 -5.85 -6.00
CA PRO A 239 33.26 -4.80 -5.62
C PRO A 239 34.31 -4.48 -6.70
N GLY A 240 34.54 -3.19 -6.93
CA GLY A 240 35.57 -2.67 -7.84
C GLY A 240 35.12 -2.56 -9.29
N LEU A 241 36.05 -2.13 -10.16
CA LEU A 241 35.80 -1.79 -11.57
C LEU A 241 34.76 -0.67 -11.77
N ASP A 242 34.46 0.09 -10.71
CA ASP A 242 33.60 1.25 -10.74
C ASP A 242 34.25 2.35 -11.59
N TYR A 243 33.48 2.95 -12.50
CA TYR A 243 33.93 4.12 -13.25
C TYR A 243 33.10 5.37 -12.97
N THR A 244 31.88 5.20 -12.46
CA THR A 244 31.04 6.30 -11.98
C THR A 244 30.01 5.79 -10.97
N ASN A 245 29.45 6.72 -10.20
CA ASN A 245 28.35 6.48 -9.29
C ASN A 245 27.44 7.69 -9.20
N PHE A 246 26.21 7.47 -8.73
CA PHE A 246 25.22 8.53 -8.51
C PHE A 246 24.19 8.09 -7.47
N GLU A 247 23.47 9.06 -6.89
CA GLU A 247 22.39 8.79 -5.94
C GLU A 247 21.09 8.41 -6.65
N VAL A 248 20.34 7.50 -6.04
CA VAL A 248 19.04 7.04 -6.52
C VAL A 248 17.99 7.56 -5.54
N GLU A 249 17.18 8.54 -5.98
CA GLU A 249 16.17 9.20 -5.14
C GLU A 249 15.05 8.25 -4.68
N VAL A 250 14.85 7.18 -5.43
CA VAL A 250 13.85 6.14 -5.20
C VAL A 250 14.59 4.84 -4.93
N GLY A 251 14.09 3.98 -4.04
CA GLY A 251 14.76 2.75 -3.59
C GLY A 251 14.97 1.66 -4.65
N ASP A 252 14.92 2.02 -5.93
CA ASP A 252 14.76 1.12 -7.06
C ASP A 252 16.10 0.84 -7.76
N TYR A 253 16.56 -0.41 -7.68
CA TYR A 253 17.76 -0.88 -8.38
C TYR A 253 17.62 -0.80 -9.91
N ARG A 254 16.40 -0.78 -10.46
CA ARG A 254 16.16 -0.68 -11.91
C ARG A 254 16.75 0.61 -12.49
N VAL A 255 16.88 1.67 -11.69
CA VAL A 255 17.58 2.90 -12.12
C VAL A 255 19.04 2.59 -12.50
N CYS A 256 19.73 1.73 -11.74
CA CYS A 256 21.07 1.28 -12.11
C CYS A 256 21.07 0.42 -13.37
N GLN A 257 20.06 -0.46 -13.50
CA GLN A 257 19.93 -1.33 -14.66
C GLN A 257 19.79 -0.52 -15.95
N HIS A 258 18.91 0.48 -15.95
CA HIS A 258 18.70 1.37 -17.09
C HIS A 258 19.94 2.21 -17.39
N ALA A 259 20.52 2.88 -16.39
CA ALA A 259 21.72 3.69 -16.57
C ALA A 259 22.92 2.86 -17.11
N CYS A 260 23.05 1.61 -16.68
CA CYS A 260 24.05 0.70 -17.22
C CYS A 260 23.71 0.25 -18.65
N GLY A 261 22.44 -0.01 -18.94
CA GLY A 261 21.94 -0.37 -20.27
C GLY A 261 22.19 0.70 -21.33
N ASP A 262 22.12 1.96 -20.93
CA ASP A 262 22.28 3.12 -21.81
C ASP A 262 23.75 3.54 -21.99
N ASP A 263 24.69 2.99 -21.20
CA ASP A 263 26.12 3.30 -21.29
C ASP A 263 26.91 2.12 -21.91
N PRO A 264 27.47 2.25 -23.12
CA PRO A 264 28.19 1.16 -23.79
C PRO A 264 29.48 0.72 -23.06
N ARG A 265 29.97 1.50 -22.09
CA ARG A 265 31.10 1.11 -21.23
C ARG A 265 30.67 0.19 -20.11
N CYS A 266 29.41 0.21 -19.73
CA CYS A 266 28.91 -0.52 -18.57
C CYS A 266 28.79 -2.02 -18.85
N ARG A 267 29.27 -2.83 -17.92
CA ARG A 267 29.19 -4.30 -17.95
C ARG A 267 28.48 -4.86 -16.74
N ALA A 268 28.48 -4.12 -15.64
CA ALA A 268 27.76 -4.47 -14.44
C ALA A 268 27.38 -3.23 -13.63
N TYR A 269 26.44 -3.39 -12.71
CA TYR A 269 26.12 -2.39 -11.70
C TYR A 269 25.98 -3.04 -10.33
N THR A 270 26.14 -2.21 -9.28
CA THR A 270 25.69 -2.54 -7.93
C THR A 270 24.90 -1.37 -7.39
N TYR A 271 23.64 -1.62 -7.07
CA TYR A 271 22.79 -0.74 -6.29
C TYR A 271 23.01 -1.03 -4.80
N VAL A 272 23.20 0.02 -4.01
CA VAL A 272 23.29 -0.01 -2.55
C VAL A 272 22.04 0.66 -1.99
N ARG A 273 21.38 -0.04 -1.05
CA ARG A 273 20.12 0.41 -0.43
C ARG A 273 20.27 1.75 0.32
N PRO A 274 19.16 2.51 0.48
CA PRO A 274 19.14 3.75 1.26
C PRO A 274 19.57 3.48 2.71
N GLY A 275 20.28 4.40 3.33
CA GLY A 275 20.80 4.28 4.69
C GLY A 275 22.17 3.62 4.83
N VAL A 276 22.72 3.01 3.78
CA VAL A 276 24.02 2.31 3.87
C VAL A 276 25.19 3.22 3.48
N GLN A 277 25.04 4.02 2.42
CA GLN A 277 26.08 4.95 1.94
C GLN A 277 25.62 6.42 1.92
N GLY A 278 24.46 6.70 2.51
CA GLY A 278 23.77 7.99 2.51
C GLY A 278 22.28 7.74 2.75
N VAL A 279 21.49 8.81 2.91
CA VAL A 279 20.04 8.66 3.09
C VAL A 279 19.33 8.09 1.87
N LEU A 280 19.83 8.42 0.67
CA LEU A 280 19.36 7.88 -0.61
C LEU A 280 20.11 6.59 -0.98
N GLY A 281 19.55 5.85 -1.94
CA GLY A 281 20.25 4.73 -2.55
C GLY A 281 21.46 5.19 -3.36
N ARG A 282 22.41 4.29 -3.63
CA ARG A 282 23.58 4.62 -4.47
C ARG A 282 23.78 3.59 -5.57
N CYS A 283 23.95 4.10 -6.78
CA CYS A 283 24.27 3.30 -7.93
C CYS A 283 25.75 3.34 -8.26
N TRP A 284 26.37 2.18 -8.44
CA TRP A 284 27.76 2.05 -8.87
C TRP A 284 27.84 1.34 -10.22
N LEU A 285 28.20 2.07 -11.28
CA LEU A 285 28.35 1.52 -12.63
C LEU A 285 29.79 1.06 -12.88
N LYS A 286 29.93 -0.11 -13.51
CA LYS A 286 31.20 -0.83 -13.63
C LYS A 286 31.54 -1.16 -15.07
N HIS A 287 32.81 -1.03 -15.44
CA HIS A 287 33.29 -1.28 -16.79
C HIS A 287 33.70 -2.74 -17.02
N GLY A 288 33.57 -3.59 -16.00
CA GLY A 288 33.76 -5.03 -16.05
C GLY A 288 32.96 -5.74 -14.96
N VAL A 289 33.03 -7.06 -14.94
CA VAL A 289 32.32 -7.90 -13.96
C VAL A 289 33.34 -8.46 -12.96
N PRO A 290 33.44 -7.90 -11.74
CA PRO A 290 34.35 -8.42 -10.73
C PRO A 290 33.77 -9.67 -10.05
N ALA A 291 34.55 -10.28 -9.15
CA ALA A 291 34.07 -11.38 -8.31
C ALA A 291 32.94 -10.90 -7.39
N SER A 292 31.90 -11.72 -7.22
CA SER A 292 30.78 -11.41 -6.34
C SER A 292 31.09 -11.71 -4.87
N ILE A 293 30.54 -10.88 -3.98
CA ILE A 293 30.50 -11.12 -2.54
C ILE A 293 29.06 -10.96 -2.03
N TRP A 294 28.69 -11.72 -1.01
CA TRP A 294 27.40 -11.56 -0.36
C TRP A 294 27.35 -10.25 0.42
N ASN A 295 26.30 -9.46 0.19
CA ASN A 295 25.95 -8.26 0.94
C ASN A 295 24.43 -8.02 0.84
N PRO A 296 23.66 -8.20 1.93
CA PRO A 296 22.19 -8.14 1.90
C PRO A 296 21.66 -6.73 1.59
N HIS A 297 22.51 -5.70 1.68
CA HIS A 297 22.16 -4.32 1.39
C HIS A 297 22.39 -3.91 -0.06
N THR A 298 22.64 -4.88 -0.94
CA THR A 298 22.96 -4.61 -2.34
C THR A 298 22.18 -5.48 -3.31
N VAL A 299 21.86 -4.91 -4.46
CA VAL A 299 21.36 -5.62 -5.64
C VAL A 299 22.31 -5.33 -6.78
N SER A 300 22.80 -6.37 -7.45
CA SER A 300 23.69 -6.22 -8.60
C SER A 300 23.05 -6.75 -9.88
N GLY A 301 23.59 -6.34 -11.02
CA GLY A 301 23.24 -6.92 -12.31
C GLY A 301 24.43 -6.91 -13.25
N VAL A 302 24.45 -7.88 -14.16
CA VAL A 302 25.47 -8.02 -15.21
C VAL A 302 24.78 -7.88 -16.56
N LEU A 303 25.30 -7.00 -17.41
CA LEU A 303 24.79 -6.79 -18.77
C LEU A 303 25.63 -7.61 -19.76
N ARG A 304 24.94 -8.33 -20.65
CA ARG A 304 25.56 -9.15 -21.70
C ARG A 304 25.54 -8.44 -23.05
#